data_AF-A0A845AGF6-F1
#
_entry.id   AF-A0A845AGF6-F1
#
_cell.length_a   1.000
_cell.length_b   1.000
_cell.length_c   1.000
_cell.angle_alpha   90.00
_cell.angle_beta   90.00
_cell.angle_gamma   90.00
#
_symmetry.space_group_name_H-M   'P 1'
#
loop_
_entity.id
_entity.type
_entity.pdbx_description
1 polymer ?
#
loop_
_entity_poly.entity_id
_entity_poly.type
_entity_poly.pdbx_seq_one_letter_code
_entity_poly.pdbx_strand_id
1 'polypeptide(L)'
;MRIALLSALAEAPDRPGEKLAHRRFAGRTVLAHQIDCCAALQCDSVIVLARGLGQDLLIGQRHCERAGMRFQQIDSIERLSALVTAADDIVVLLDGVMPDLEVAVSAIRERSAVLAFAADDAVPLGFERIDPTRAWSGLLQTRGESVARLLDMPTDIDMASTLLRVALQAGTRVVELDSRLLDENRWHRAILEENKGALERVWLRRHLAPATFLAPGPAIAERIGMRLSHDVSGSRKERVPLAAAVMGGILAFAAGLLGHPAMGLAIAGIGAVAWAIASMFERVARVGTPERAKPLLPQVMNWAYDGLILFLLGHAMPDDLSWLRLYVPLLLLGLLRLGQTLGPPRWRASYGDRITLLVLLTPLAWAGYVAPACAILSLIVLATLFIDRDDGELTGA
;
A
#
# COMPACT_ATOMS: atom_id res chain seq x y z
N MET A 1 -15.76 1.84 -23.26
CA MET A 1 -14.53 1.91 -22.43
C MET A 1 -14.90 2.57 -21.12
N ARG A 2 -14.20 2.31 -20.01
CA ARG A 2 -14.41 3.07 -18.77
C ARG A 2 -13.28 4.08 -18.59
N ILE A 3 -13.62 5.36 -18.49
CA ILE A 3 -12.68 6.48 -18.48
C ILE A 3 -12.84 7.23 -17.16
N ALA A 4 -11.76 7.40 -16.43
CA ALA A 4 -11.73 8.28 -15.27
C ALA A 4 -11.43 9.72 -15.69
N LEU A 5 -12.19 10.68 -15.16
CA LEU A 5 -11.90 12.10 -15.21
C LEU A 5 -11.49 12.58 -13.82
N LEU A 6 -10.23 12.96 -13.68
CA LEU A 6 -9.66 13.52 -12.46
C LEU A 6 -9.33 15.00 -12.67
N SER A 7 -9.29 15.77 -11.59
CA SER A 7 -8.87 17.17 -11.62
C SER A 7 -7.64 17.37 -10.74
N ALA A 8 -6.70 18.18 -11.23
CA ALA A 8 -5.50 18.62 -10.52
C ALA A 8 -5.35 20.15 -10.60
N LEU A 9 -6.47 20.85 -10.40
CA LEU A 9 -6.58 22.31 -10.52
C LEU A 9 -6.74 23.01 -9.17
N ALA A 10 -7.40 22.37 -8.21
CA ALA A 10 -7.76 22.97 -6.94
C ALA A 10 -6.53 23.22 -6.08
N GLU A 11 -6.44 24.42 -5.53
CA GLU A 11 -5.41 24.78 -4.58
C GLU A 11 -5.81 24.34 -3.18
N ALA A 12 -4.80 23.96 -2.42
CA ALA A 12 -4.99 23.65 -1.03
C ALA A 12 -5.32 24.92 -0.23
N PRO A 13 -6.46 24.97 0.49
CA PRO A 13 -6.88 26.17 1.20
C PRO A 13 -5.92 26.56 2.33
N ASP A 14 -5.23 25.56 2.88
CA ASP A 14 -4.30 25.66 4.01
C ASP A 14 -2.84 25.90 3.57
N ARG A 15 -2.53 25.76 2.27
CA ARG A 15 -1.19 25.98 1.73
C ARG A 15 -1.23 26.55 0.31
N PRO A 16 -1.28 27.90 0.17
CA PRO A 16 -1.35 28.55 -1.12
C PRO A 16 -0.23 28.12 -2.07
N GLY A 17 -0.57 27.88 -3.35
CA GLY A 17 0.36 27.41 -4.37
C GLY A 17 0.61 25.90 -4.42
N GLU A 18 0.15 25.13 -3.43
CA GLU A 18 0.11 23.66 -3.50
C GLU A 18 -1.23 23.20 -4.10
N LYS A 19 -1.20 22.25 -5.05
CA LYS A 19 -2.43 21.63 -5.58
C LYS A 19 -2.86 20.46 -4.70
N LEU A 20 -4.16 20.32 -4.44
CA LEU A 20 -4.72 19.21 -3.65
C LEU A 20 -4.32 17.85 -4.21
N ALA A 21 -4.45 17.64 -5.51
CA ALA A 21 -4.01 16.43 -6.21
C ALA A 21 -2.51 16.09 -6.00
N HIS A 22 -1.64 17.09 -5.82
CA HIS A 22 -0.19 16.88 -5.66
C HIS A 22 0.22 16.64 -4.21
N ARG A 23 -0.66 16.92 -3.25
CA ARG A 23 -0.39 16.73 -1.83
C ARG A 23 0.03 15.31 -1.52
N ARG A 24 1.08 15.17 -0.69
CA ARG A 24 1.53 13.85 -0.23
C ARG A 24 0.63 13.34 0.90
N PHE A 25 0.17 12.10 0.77
CA PHE A 25 -0.58 11.32 1.75
C PHE A 25 -0.08 9.87 1.74
N ALA A 26 0.32 9.36 2.91
CA ALA A 26 0.74 7.98 3.13
C ALA A 26 1.75 7.45 2.10
N GLY A 27 2.80 8.22 1.81
CA GLY A 27 3.85 7.80 0.85
C GLY A 27 3.74 8.45 -0.54
N ARG A 28 2.55 8.87 -0.95
CA ARG A 28 2.19 9.12 -2.36
C ARG A 28 1.42 10.40 -2.55
N THR A 29 1.25 10.87 -3.79
CA THR A 29 0.36 12.00 -4.05
C THR A 29 -1.10 11.57 -3.92
N VAL A 30 -2.01 12.48 -3.55
CA VAL A 30 -3.45 12.21 -3.57
C VAL A 30 -3.89 11.73 -4.96
N LEU A 31 -3.35 12.33 -6.03
CA LEU A 31 -3.60 11.89 -7.41
C LEU A 31 -3.27 10.40 -7.62
N ALA A 32 -2.19 9.88 -7.02
CA ALA A 32 -1.85 8.46 -7.15
C ALA A 32 -2.88 7.56 -6.45
N HIS A 33 -3.38 7.96 -5.27
CA HIS A 33 -4.48 7.25 -4.59
C HIS A 33 -5.78 7.31 -5.40
N GLN A 34 -6.05 8.43 -6.05
CA GLN A 34 -7.21 8.57 -6.95
C GLN A 34 -7.08 7.68 -8.19
N ILE A 35 -5.88 7.55 -8.76
CA ILE A 35 -5.57 6.60 -9.85
C ILE A 35 -5.78 5.15 -9.37
N ASP A 36 -5.36 4.81 -8.16
CA ASP A 36 -5.59 3.48 -7.56
C ASP A 36 -7.09 3.19 -7.42
N CYS A 37 -7.89 4.18 -7.00
CA CYS A 37 -9.35 4.10 -7.00
C CYS A 37 -9.92 3.83 -8.41
N CYS A 38 -9.44 4.55 -9.42
CA CYS A 38 -9.85 4.35 -10.81
C CYS A 38 -9.51 2.93 -11.32
N ALA A 39 -8.34 2.41 -10.94
CA ALA A 39 -7.92 1.06 -11.31
C ALA A 39 -8.84 0.00 -10.70
N ALA A 40 -9.25 0.17 -9.44
CA ALA A 40 -10.20 -0.73 -8.77
C ALA A 40 -11.62 -0.63 -9.34
N LEU A 41 -12.02 0.57 -9.79
CA LEU A 41 -13.25 0.78 -10.56
C LEU A 41 -13.16 0.27 -12.01
N GLN A 42 -12.06 -0.40 -12.37
CA GLN A 42 -11.82 -1.01 -13.68
C GLN A 42 -11.83 0.00 -14.82
N CYS A 43 -11.30 1.21 -14.59
CA CYS A 43 -11.05 2.17 -15.66
C CYS A 43 -9.93 1.67 -16.59
N ASP A 44 -10.10 1.90 -17.89
CA ASP A 44 -9.11 1.60 -18.94
C ASP A 44 -8.16 2.78 -19.18
N SER A 45 -8.66 3.99 -18.92
CA SER A 45 -7.96 5.25 -19.17
C SER A 45 -8.26 6.26 -18.06
N VAL A 46 -7.26 7.09 -17.74
CA VAL A 46 -7.36 8.22 -16.82
C VAL A 46 -7.05 9.50 -17.60
N ILE A 47 -8.01 10.40 -17.63
CA ILE A 47 -7.90 11.76 -18.15
C ILE A 47 -7.78 12.69 -16.96
N VAL A 48 -6.71 13.50 -16.91
CA VAL A 48 -6.47 14.48 -15.85
C VAL A 48 -6.58 15.89 -16.39
N LEU A 49 -7.47 16.68 -15.80
CA LEU A 49 -7.58 18.11 -16.06
C LEU A 49 -6.49 18.87 -15.29
N ALA A 50 -5.54 19.45 -16.01
CA ALA A 50 -4.41 20.19 -15.46
C ALA A 50 -3.93 21.28 -16.42
N ARG A 51 -3.40 22.40 -15.92
CA ARG A 51 -2.89 23.53 -16.75
C ARG A 51 -1.48 23.30 -17.35
N GLY A 52 -0.90 22.12 -17.15
CA GLY A 52 0.42 21.77 -17.70
C GLY A 52 1.02 20.50 -17.08
N LEU A 53 2.06 19.97 -17.72
CA LEU A 53 2.79 18.78 -17.28
C LEU A 53 3.92 19.14 -16.30
N GLY A 54 3.56 19.31 -15.03
CA GLY A 54 4.53 19.46 -13.92
C GLY A 54 5.17 18.12 -13.49
N GLN A 55 6.18 18.19 -12.62
CA GLN A 55 6.88 16.99 -12.11
C GLN A 55 5.92 16.03 -11.38
N ASP A 56 5.00 16.55 -10.57
CA ASP A 56 4.03 15.72 -9.84
C ASP A 56 3.05 15.01 -10.78
N LEU A 57 2.66 15.66 -11.88
CA LEU A 57 1.79 15.06 -12.89
C LEU A 57 2.52 13.95 -13.66
N LEU A 58 3.81 14.10 -13.95
CA LEU A 58 4.65 13.05 -14.52
C LEU A 58 4.84 11.85 -13.57
N ILE A 59 4.82 12.08 -12.26
CA ILE A 59 4.80 11.00 -11.27
C ILE A 59 3.45 10.26 -11.35
N GLY A 60 2.33 10.99 -11.41
CA GLY A 60 0.99 10.43 -11.60
C GLY A 60 0.86 9.63 -12.91
N GLN A 61 1.37 10.15 -14.01
CA GLN A 61 1.40 9.47 -15.31
C GLN A 61 2.09 8.11 -15.22
N ARG A 62 3.34 8.08 -14.71
CA ARG A 62 4.09 6.82 -14.57
C ARG A 62 3.40 5.84 -13.62
N HIS A 63 2.68 6.33 -12.63
CA HIS A 63 1.88 5.49 -11.72
C HIS A 63 0.69 4.87 -12.46
N CYS A 64 -0.06 5.67 -13.23
CA CYS A 64 -1.16 5.22 -14.07
C CYS A 64 -0.72 4.14 -15.09
N GLU A 65 0.40 4.39 -15.78
CA GLU A 65 0.96 3.44 -16.76
C GLU A 65 1.40 2.13 -16.11
N ARG A 66 1.98 2.17 -14.90
CA ARG A 66 2.31 0.96 -14.12
C ARG A 66 1.07 0.20 -13.66
N ALA A 67 -0.03 0.89 -13.42
CA ALA A 67 -1.33 0.26 -13.14
C ALA A 67 -1.96 -0.37 -14.40
N GLY A 68 -1.36 -0.17 -15.58
CA GLY A 68 -1.81 -0.72 -16.86
C GLY A 68 -2.94 0.09 -17.51
N MET A 69 -3.14 1.35 -17.10
CA MET A 69 -4.13 2.25 -17.68
C MET A 69 -3.45 3.27 -18.61
N ARG A 70 -4.21 3.81 -19.56
CA ARG A 70 -3.76 4.94 -20.39
C ARG A 70 -3.85 6.23 -19.60
N PHE A 71 -2.89 7.13 -19.78
CA PHE A 71 -2.89 8.46 -19.15
C PHE A 71 -2.97 9.55 -20.20
N GLN A 72 -3.86 10.52 -20.02
CA GLN A 72 -3.97 11.69 -20.89
C GLN A 72 -4.17 12.95 -20.04
N GLN A 73 -3.45 14.01 -20.37
CA GLN A 73 -3.65 15.32 -19.76
C GLN A 73 -4.44 16.21 -20.71
N ILE A 74 -5.42 16.92 -20.17
CA ILE A 74 -6.21 17.92 -20.89
C ILE A 74 -6.27 19.22 -20.09
N ASP A 75 -6.61 20.30 -20.78
CA ASP A 75 -6.79 21.64 -20.23
C ASP A 75 -8.15 22.27 -20.61
N SER A 76 -8.96 21.58 -21.42
CA SER A 76 -10.21 22.12 -21.97
C SER A 76 -11.29 21.06 -22.20
N ILE A 77 -12.55 21.51 -22.31
CA ILE A 77 -13.73 20.66 -22.55
C ILE A 77 -13.67 20.03 -23.95
N GLU A 78 -13.21 20.78 -24.95
CA GLU A 78 -13.12 20.31 -26.34
C GLU A 78 -12.16 19.13 -26.46
N ARG A 79 -11.03 19.19 -25.73
CA ARG A 79 -10.10 18.05 -25.66
C ARG A 79 -10.73 16.85 -24.97
N LEU A 80 -11.48 17.04 -23.89
CA LEU A 80 -12.21 15.95 -23.25
C LEU A 80 -13.18 15.29 -24.23
N SER A 81 -13.99 16.10 -24.93
CA SER A 81 -14.99 15.61 -25.89
C SER A 81 -14.36 14.88 -27.07
N ALA A 82 -13.14 15.20 -27.47
CA ALA A 82 -12.42 14.49 -28.54
C ALA A 82 -11.95 13.09 -28.12
N LEU A 83 -11.87 12.82 -26.82
CA LEU A 83 -11.33 11.58 -26.24
C LEU A 83 -12.41 10.62 -25.75
N VAL A 84 -13.66 11.07 -25.71
CA VAL A 84 -14.79 10.36 -25.13
C VAL A 84 -15.84 10.12 -26.21
N THR A 85 -16.38 8.90 -26.26
CA THR A 85 -17.54 8.55 -27.08
C THR A 85 -18.80 8.41 -26.22
N ALA A 86 -19.99 8.51 -26.84
CA ALA A 86 -21.26 8.39 -26.11
C ALA A 86 -21.45 7.01 -25.41
N ALA A 87 -20.79 5.97 -25.93
CA ALA A 87 -20.84 4.61 -25.38
C ALA A 87 -19.89 4.38 -24.19
N ASP A 88 -19.03 5.35 -23.88
CA ASP A 88 -18.09 5.23 -22.76
C ASP A 88 -18.76 5.49 -21.41
N ASP A 89 -18.23 4.84 -20.38
CA ASP A 89 -18.58 5.11 -18.99
C ASP A 89 -17.57 6.11 -18.42
N ILE A 90 -18.07 7.21 -17.88
CA ILE A 90 -17.25 8.27 -17.31
C ILE A 90 -17.35 8.23 -15.80
N VAL A 91 -16.23 7.96 -15.15
CA VAL A 91 -16.07 8.04 -13.69
C VAL A 91 -15.42 9.38 -13.36
N VAL A 92 -16.12 10.27 -12.67
CA VAL A 92 -15.57 11.55 -12.23
C VAL A 92 -15.22 11.46 -10.76
N LEU A 93 -13.99 11.81 -10.42
CA LEU A 93 -13.55 11.98 -9.04
C LEU A 93 -13.05 13.41 -8.83
N LEU A 94 -13.64 14.10 -7.86
CA LEU A 94 -13.35 15.48 -7.54
C LEU A 94 -11.92 15.62 -6.99
N ASP A 95 -11.28 16.76 -7.27
CA ASP A 95 -9.91 17.04 -6.86
C ASP A 95 -9.75 16.90 -5.34
N GLY A 96 -8.77 16.11 -4.91
CA GLY A 96 -8.47 15.88 -3.50
C GLY A 96 -9.32 14.82 -2.79
N VAL A 97 -10.41 14.34 -3.41
CA VAL A 97 -11.30 13.36 -2.76
C VAL A 97 -10.61 12.00 -2.65
N MET A 98 -10.68 11.42 -1.45
CA MET A 98 -10.19 10.08 -1.15
C MET A 98 -11.35 9.21 -0.65
N PRO A 99 -11.95 8.40 -1.54
CA PRO A 99 -13.04 7.51 -1.18
C PRO A 99 -12.52 6.22 -0.55
N ASP A 100 -13.39 5.54 0.21
CA ASP A 100 -13.18 4.16 0.59
C ASP A 100 -13.38 3.26 -0.64
N LEU A 101 -12.36 2.46 -0.96
CA LEU A 101 -12.30 1.71 -2.21
C LEU A 101 -13.40 0.65 -2.32
N GLU A 102 -13.61 -0.11 -1.24
CA GLU A 102 -14.59 -1.19 -1.22
C GLU A 102 -16.01 -0.63 -1.35
N VAL A 103 -16.28 0.46 -0.62
CA VAL A 103 -17.55 1.16 -0.70
C VAL A 103 -17.77 1.73 -2.12
N ALA A 104 -16.78 2.42 -2.68
CA ALA A 104 -16.88 3.02 -4.02
C ALA A 104 -17.19 1.96 -5.09
N VAL A 105 -16.46 0.84 -5.10
CA VAL A 105 -16.69 -0.28 -6.02
C VAL A 105 -18.09 -0.88 -5.82
N SER A 106 -18.51 -1.08 -4.57
CA SER A 106 -19.81 -1.66 -4.26
C SER A 106 -20.99 -0.76 -4.67
N ALA A 107 -20.82 0.56 -4.61
CA ALA A 107 -21.86 1.54 -4.89
C ALA A 107 -22.02 1.82 -6.40
N ILE A 108 -20.92 1.78 -7.15
CA ILE A 108 -20.86 2.14 -8.58
C ILE A 108 -21.16 0.95 -9.50
N ARG A 109 -20.76 -0.28 -9.14
CA ARG A 109 -21.05 -1.54 -9.89
C ARG A 109 -21.17 -1.34 -11.43
N GLU A 110 -22.31 -1.69 -12.03
CA GLU A 110 -22.55 -1.70 -13.48
C GLU A 110 -23.47 -0.56 -13.95
N ARG A 111 -23.94 0.31 -13.04
CA ARG A 111 -24.94 1.34 -13.38
C ARG A 111 -24.44 2.72 -12.99
N SER A 112 -24.69 3.70 -13.86
CA SER A 112 -24.44 5.11 -13.58
C SER A 112 -25.06 5.52 -12.25
N ALA A 113 -24.26 6.17 -11.41
CA ALA A 113 -24.63 6.54 -10.05
C ALA A 113 -23.91 7.83 -9.63
N VAL A 114 -24.63 8.71 -8.95
CA VAL A 114 -24.06 9.83 -8.19
C VAL A 114 -24.03 9.40 -6.73
N LEU A 115 -22.85 9.35 -6.12
CA LEU A 115 -22.72 8.96 -4.72
C LEU A 115 -22.86 10.21 -3.84
N ALA A 116 -23.70 10.14 -2.81
CA ALA A 116 -24.02 11.27 -1.95
C ALA A 116 -24.05 10.89 -0.48
N PHE A 117 -23.79 11.84 0.40
CA PHE A 117 -24.00 11.74 1.84
C PHE A 117 -25.20 12.62 2.25
N ALA A 118 -25.69 12.43 3.48
CA ALA A 118 -26.58 13.40 4.10
C ALA A 118 -25.91 14.78 4.16
N ALA A 119 -26.63 15.82 3.77
CA ALA A 119 -26.05 17.15 3.61
C ALA A 119 -25.62 17.77 4.93
N ASP A 120 -26.33 17.48 6.02
CA ASP A 120 -26.03 18.04 7.34
C ASP A 120 -24.68 17.55 7.87
N ASP A 121 -24.27 16.33 7.48
CA ASP A 121 -22.98 15.76 7.86
C ASP A 121 -21.86 16.19 6.91
N ALA A 122 -22.13 16.23 5.60
CA ALA A 122 -21.09 16.37 4.58
C ALA A 122 -20.80 17.82 4.16
N VAL A 123 -21.81 18.70 4.12
CA VAL A 123 -21.58 20.10 3.72
C VAL A 123 -20.61 20.84 4.65
N PRO A 124 -20.67 20.67 5.99
CA PRO A 124 -19.68 21.25 6.90
C PRO A 124 -18.24 20.81 6.62
N LEU A 125 -18.06 19.63 6.01
CA LEU A 125 -16.75 19.07 5.61
C LEU A 125 -16.30 19.54 4.21
N GLY A 126 -17.05 20.44 3.57
CA GLY A 126 -16.70 21.01 2.26
C GLY A 126 -17.15 20.19 1.05
N PHE A 127 -18.07 19.23 1.24
CA PHE A 127 -18.73 18.56 0.12
C PHE A 127 -19.77 19.46 -0.55
N GLU A 128 -19.94 19.33 -1.87
CA GLU A 128 -20.86 20.16 -2.64
C GLU A 128 -22.31 19.72 -2.39
N ARG A 129 -23.18 20.66 -2.00
CA ARG A 129 -24.61 20.40 -1.84
C ARG A 129 -25.29 20.18 -3.20
N ILE A 130 -26.04 19.08 -3.35
CA ILE A 130 -26.80 18.77 -4.57
C ILE A 130 -28.29 19.07 -4.42
N ASP A 131 -28.84 18.87 -3.23
CA ASP A 131 -30.24 19.14 -2.87
C ASP A 131 -30.35 19.51 -1.37
N PRO A 132 -31.55 19.80 -0.83
CA PRO A 132 -31.71 20.16 0.58
C PRO A 132 -31.22 19.10 1.58
N THR A 133 -31.28 17.82 1.20
CA THR A 133 -30.98 16.67 2.06
C THR A 133 -29.64 16.00 1.76
N ARG A 134 -29.05 16.25 0.59
CA ARG A 134 -27.85 15.52 0.12
C ARG A 134 -26.72 16.41 -0.36
N ALA A 135 -25.51 15.94 -0.14
CA ALA A 135 -24.28 16.48 -0.69
C ALA A 135 -23.51 15.43 -1.49
N TRP A 136 -22.91 15.84 -2.60
CA TRP A 136 -22.12 15.00 -3.46
C TRP A 136 -20.84 14.56 -2.74
N SER A 137 -20.60 13.24 -2.72
CA SER A 137 -19.40 12.64 -2.13
C SER A 137 -18.11 12.91 -2.92
N GLY A 138 -18.20 13.58 -4.07
CA GLY A 138 -17.09 13.82 -4.98
C GLY A 138 -16.80 12.67 -5.95
N LEU A 139 -17.64 11.63 -6.00
CA LEU A 139 -17.54 10.53 -6.95
C LEU A 139 -18.86 10.34 -7.70
N LEU A 140 -18.79 10.25 -9.04
CA LEU A 140 -19.94 9.91 -9.88
C LEU A 140 -19.52 9.00 -11.03
N GLN A 141 -20.44 8.14 -11.49
CA GLN A 141 -20.34 7.46 -12.78
C GLN A 141 -21.51 7.87 -13.67
N THR A 142 -21.23 8.31 -14.89
CA THR A 142 -22.22 8.67 -15.91
C THR A 142 -21.83 8.09 -17.27
N ARG A 143 -22.62 8.35 -18.31
CA ARG A 143 -22.33 8.01 -19.70
C ARG A 143 -21.59 9.15 -20.41
N GLY A 144 -20.82 8.81 -21.43
CA GLY A 144 -20.10 9.78 -22.27
C GLY A 144 -21.02 10.79 -22.97
N GLU A 145 -22.31 10.47 -23.16
CA GLU A 145 -23.31 11.45 -23.64
C GLU A 145 -23.38 12.71 -22.75
N SER A 146 -23.18 12.58 -21.43
CA SER A 146 -23.13 13.73 -20.52
C SER A 146 -21.97 14.68 -20.81
N VAL A 147 -20.85 14.17 -21.34
CA VAL A 147 -19.69 14.97 -21.72
C VAL A 147 -20.00 15.83 -22.94
N ALA A 148 -20.75 15.31 -23.92
CA ALA A 148 -21.12 16.05 -25.12
C ALA A 148 -21.93 17.31 -24.78
N ARG A 149 -22.78 17.25 -23.76
CA ARG A 149 -23.56 18.41 -23.26
C ARG A 149 -22.73 19.51 -22.62
N LEU A 150 -21.46 19.25 -22.31
CA LEU A 150 -20.55 20.29 -21.82
C LEU A 150 -20.09 21.25 -22.91
N LEU A 151 -20.14 20.86 -24.19
CA LEU A 151 -19.71 21.71 -25.30
C LEU A 151 -20.58 22.96 -25.46
N ASP A 152 -21.82 22.90 -24.98
CA ASP A 152 -22.75 24.04 -24.98
C ASP A 152 -22.51 25.01 -23.81
N MET A 153 -21.56 24.68 -22.91
CA MET A 153 -21.29 25.47 -21.71
C MET A 153 -20.14 26.47 -21.92
N PRO A 154 -20.09 27.57 -21.16
CA PRO A 154 -18.95 28.49 -21.16
C PRO A 154 -17.62 27.78 -20.82
N THR A 155 -16.50 28.34 -21.29
CA THR A 155 -15.17 27.72 -21.14
C THR A 155 -14.59 27.79 -19.73
N ASP A 156 -15.15 28.60 -18.83
CA ASP A 156 -14.63 28.90 -17.48
C ASP A 156 -15.33 28.11 -16.36
N ILE A 157 -16.17 27.14 -16.71
CA ILE A 157 -16.92 26.34 -15.75
C ILE A 157 -16.04 25.32 -15.01
N ASP A 158 -16.44 24.95 -13.79
CA ASP A 158 -15.92 23.74 -13.16
C ASP A 158 -16.53 22.51 -13.86
N MET A 159 -15.67 21.77 -14.56
CA MET A 159 -16.08 20.64 -15.39
C MET A 159 -16.71 19.51 -14.57
N ALA A 160 -16.20 19.25 -13.35
CA ALA A 160 -16.65 18.15 -12.50
C ALA A 160 -18.04 18.46 -11.91
N SER A 161 -18.22 19.64 -11.32
CA SER A 161 -19.51 20.11 -10.80
C SER A 161 -20.53 20.27 -11.93
N THR A 162 -20.13 20.73 -13.11
CA THR A 162 -21.07 20.82 -14.26
C THR A 162 -21.50 19.43 -14.73
N LEU A 163 -20.58 18.48 -14.88
CA LEU A 163 -20.92 17.09 -15.22
C LEU A 163 -21.86 16.46 -14.19
N LEU A 164 -21.66 16.73 -12.90
CA LEU A 164 -22.58 16.31 -11.84
C LEU A 164 -23.99 16.84 -12.10
N ARG A 165 -24.14 18.14 -12.38
CA ARG A 165 -25.45 18.74 -12.64
C ARG A 165 -26.10 18.13 -13.89
N VAL A 166 -25.33 17.92 -14.96
CA VAL A 166 -25.81 17.25 -16.19
C VAL A 166 -26.25 15.82 -15.90
N ALA A 167 -25.48 15.06 -15.12
CA ALA A 167 -25.81 13.68 -14.76
C ALA A 167 -27.11 13.62 -13.92
N LEU A 168 -27.29 14.52 -12.96
CA LEU A 168 -28.51 14.62 -12.16
C LEU A 168 -29.73 14.97 -13.04
N GLN A 169 -29.58 15.93 -13.96
CA GLN A 169 -30.64 16.30 -14.92
C GLN A 169 -31.01 15.16 -15.88
N ALA A 170 -30.03 14.32 -16.25
CA ALA A 170 -30.25 13.12 -17.05
C ALA A 170 -30.93 11.97 -16.26
N GLY A 171 -31.27 12.19 -14.98
CA GLY A 171 -31.91 11.19 -14.14
C GLY A 171 -30.97 10.11 -13.61
N THR A 172 -29.66 10.39 -13.54
CA THR A 172 -28.70 9.45 -12.96
C THR A 172 -29.09 9.14 -11.51
N ARG A 173 -29.09 7.86 -11.15
CA ARG A 173 -29.48 7.41 -9.82
C ARG A 173 -28.57 8.02 -8.76
N VAL A 174 -29.14 8.56 -7.69
CA VAL A 174 -28.39 8.98 -6.50
C VAL A 174 -28.34 7.83 -5.51
N VAL A 175 -27.13 7.47 -5.07
CA VAL A 175 -26.89 6.44 -4.04
C VAL A 175 -26.41 7.13 -2.79
N GLU A 176 -27.20 7.03 -1.73
CA GLU A 176 -26.86 7.58 -0.43
C GLU A 176 -25.92 6.64 0.32
N LEU A 177 -24.82 7.18 0.80
CA LEU A 177 -23.79 6.49 1.56
C LEU A 177 -24.02 6.67 3.07
N ASP A 178 -23.56 5.71 3.88
CA ASP A 178 -23.61 5.82 5.34
C ASP A 178 -22.64 6.92 5.82
N SER A 179 -23.15 7.92 6.55
CA SER A 179 -22.36 9.01 7.12
C SER A 179 -21.28 8.52 8.10
N ARG A 180 -21.39 7.29 8.63
CA ARG A 180 -20.31 6.67 9.41
C ARG A 180 -18.97 6.63 8.68
N LEU A 181 -18.97 6.63 7.35
CA LEU A 181 -17.73 6.67 6.56
C LEU A 181 -16.96 7.99 6.74
N LEU A 182 -17.66 9.07 7.05
CA LEU A 182 -17.08 10.37 7.38
C LEU A 182 -16.51 10.34 8.80
N ASP A 183 -17.31 9.88 9.77
CA ASP A 183 -16.91 9.76 11.18
C ASP A 183 -15.70 8.84 11.37
N GLU A 184 -15.70 7.72 10.66
CA GLU A 184 -14.61 6.75 10.69
C GLU A 184 -13.40 7.22 9.87
N ASN A 185 -13.38 8.40 9.25
CA ASN A 185 -12.25 8.82 8.40
C ASN A 185 -11.93 7.79 7.30
N ARG A 186 -12.97 7.29 6.64
CA ARG A 186 -12.87 6.35 5.51
C ARG A 186 -13.12 7.05 4.17
N TRP A 187 -13.79 8.20 4.20
CA TRP A 187 -14.06 9.02 3.03
C TRP A 187 -13.70 10.48 3.32
N HIS A 188 -12.92 11.11 2.46
CA HIS A 188 -12.42 12.48 2.70
C HIS A 188 -12.66 13.39 1.51
N ARG A 189 -13.09 14.64 1.78
CA ARG A 189 -13.18 15.69 0.76
C ARG A 189 -11.81 16.11 0.26
N ALA A 190 -10.88 16.33 1.17
CA ALA A 190 -9.51 16.73 0.90
C ALA A 190 -8.63 16.34 2.08
N ILE A 191 -7.35 16.06 1.81
CA ILE A 191 -6.34 15.92 2.86
C ILE A 191 -5.78 17.31 3.15
N LEU A 192 -6.01 17.83 4.35
CA LEU A 192 -5.47 19.12 4.82
C LEU A 192 -4.26 18.88 5.72
N GLU A 193 -3.27 19.76 5.69
CA GLU A 193 -2.00 19.64 6.42
C GLU A 193 -2.23 19.55 7.94
N GLU A 194 -3.20 20.28 8.47
CA GLU A 194 -3.59 20.24 9.90
C GLU A 194 -3.95 18.82 10.38
N ASN A 195 -4.64 18.04 9.54
CA ASN A 195 -5.21 16.74 9.91
C ASN A 195 -4.48 15.57 9.25
N LYS A 196 -3.60 15.83 8.28
CA LYS A 196 -2.88 14.84 7.48
C LYS A 196 -2.18 13.79 8.32
N GLY A 197 -1.39 14.19 9.32
CA GLY A 197 -0.64 13.24 10.16
C GLY A 197 -1.55 12.33 11.00
N ALA A 198 -2.73 12.81 11.41
CA ALA A 198 -3.72 11.98 12.09
C ALA A 198 -4.37 10.99 11.13
N LEU A 199 -4.79 11.46 9.95
CA LEU A 199 -5.41 10.65 8.90
C LEU A 199 -4.46 9.58 8.37
N GLU A 200 -3.18 9.90 8.15
CA GLU A 200 -2.18 8.93 7.71
C GLU A 200 -1.99 7.80 8.72
N ARG A 201 -1.99 8.10 10.02
CA ARG A 201 -1.88 7.05 11.06
C ARG A 201 -3.09 6.13 11.07
N VAL A 202 -4.30 6.68 10.91
CA VAL A 202 -5.54 5.89 10.83
C VAL A 202 -5.53 5.03 9.56
N TRP A 203 -5.17 5.61 8.41
CA TRP A 203 -5.09 4.91 7.14
C TRP A 203 -4.04 3.79 7.16
N LEU A 204 -2.84 4.05 7.69
CA LEU A 204 -1.76 3.07 7.81
C LEU A 204 -2.15 1.90 8.72
N ARG A 205 -2.77 2.18 9.89
CA ARG A 205 -3.22 1.13 10.82
C ARG A 205 -4.28 0.20 10.22
N ARG A 206 -5.07 0.68 9.26
CA ARG A 206 -6.10 -0.13 8.58
C ARG A 206 -5.50 -1.04 7.53
N HIS A 207 -4.50 -0.55 6.80
CA HIS A 207 -3.95 -1.26 5.65
C HIS A 207 -2.66 -2.04 5.96
N LEU A 208 -1.99 -1.73 7.07
CA LEU A 208 -0.87 -2.50 7.58
C LEU A 208 -1.38 -3.39 8.71
N ALA A 209 -1.30 -4.70 8.52
CA ALA A 209 -1.69 -5.67 9.56
C ALA A 209 -0.97 -5.33 10.88
N PRO A 210 -1.68 -5.32 12.02
CA PRO A 210 -1.10 -4.89 13.28
C PRO A 210 0.12 -5.76 13.60
N ALA A 211 1.26 -5.10 13.81
CA ALA A 211 2.47 -5.74 14.28
C ALA A 211 2.18 -6.57 15.54
N THR A 212 2.24 -7.89 15.40
CA THR A 212 1.95 -8.81 16.51
C THR A 212 3.11 -8.78 17.50
N PHE A 213 2.84 -8.78 18.81
CA PHE A 213 3.89 -8.84 19.85
C PHE A 213 4.82 -10.04 19.69
N LEU A 214 4.32 -11.13 19.08
CA LEU A 214 5.04 -12.37 18.80
C LEU A 214 6.02 -12.27 17.61
N ALA A 215 6.03 -11.15 16.87
CA ALA A 215 6.97 -10.85 15.79
C ALA A 215 7.63 -9.46 16.01
N PRO A 216 8.44 -9.29 17.06
CA PRO A 216 8.95 -7.99 17.46
C PRO A 216 9.92 -7.37 16.45
N GLY A 217 10.60 -8.16 15.62
CA GLY A 217 11.53 -7.68 14.61
C GLY A 217 10.86 -6.84 13.52
N PRO A 218 9.90 -7.41 12.76
CA PRO A 218 9.08 -6.66 11.81
C PRO A 218 8.35 -5.48 12.46
N ALA A 219 7.87 -5.64 13.70
CA ALA A 219 7.20 -4.57 14.44
C ALA A 219 8.08 -3.34 14.66
N ILE A 220 9.34 -3.55 15.05
CA ILE A 220 10.32 -2.47 15.24
C ILE A 220 10.70 -1.87 13.89
N ALA A 221 10.95 -2.70 12.88
CA ALA A 221 11.29 -2.23 11.55
C ALA A 221 10.18 -1.35 10.95
N GLU A 222 8.91 -1.72 11.16
CA GLU A 222 7.75 -0.93 10.73
C GLU A 222 7.68 0.42 11.46
N ARG A 223 7.92 0.46 12.78
CA ARG A 223 7.97 1.71 13.55
C ARG A 223 9.08 2.64 13.08
N ILE A 224 10.25 2.08 12.75
CA ILE A 224 11.38 2.83 12.18
C ILE A 224 11.03 3.32 10.77
N GLY A 225 10.43 2.45 9.94
CA GLY A 225 9.98 2.77 8.59
C GLY A 225 8.96 3.90 8.55
N MET A 226 7.97 3.89 9.44
CA MET A 226 6.97 4.96 9.56
C MET A 226 7.57 6.32 9.93
N ARG A 227 8.64 6.34 10.75
CA ARG A 227 9.34 7.59 11.06
C ARG A 227 10.13 8.10 9.86
N LEU A 228 10.79 7.19 9.14
CA LEU A 228 11.57 7.53 7.94
C LEU A 228 10.69 7.92 6.75
N SER A 229 9.47 7.37 6.62
CA SER A 229 8.57 7.70 5.50
C SER A 229 8.15 9.15 5.50
N HIS A 230 8.07 9.79 6.66
CA HIS A 230 7.73 11.21 6.78
C HIS A 230 8.73 12.11 6.04
N ASP A 231 10.02 11.74 6.04
CA ASP A 231 11.10 12.59 5.52
C ASP A 231 11.56 12.19 4.10
N VAL A 232 11.20 10.98 3.64
CA VAL A 232 11.79 10.35 2.44
C VAL A 232 10.79 10.19 1.29
N SER A 233 9.50 10.36 1.58
CA SER A 233 8.39 10.14 0.64
C SER A 233 8.56 10.88 -0.70
N GLY A 234 8.54 10.15 -1.81
CA GLY A 234 8.52 10.73 -3.16
C GLY A 234 9.88 11.03 -3.80
N SER A 235 10.99 10.69 -3.14
CA SER A 235 12.34 10.95 -3.64
C SER A 235 13.10 9.69 -4.04
N ARG A 236 14.22 9.83 -4.76
CA ARG A 236 15.15 8.71 -5.09
C ARG A 236 15.59 7.92 -3.85
N LYS A 237 15.46 8.51 -2.66
CA LYS A 237 15.83 7.93 -1.36
C LYS A 237 14.90 6.79 -0.90
N GLU A 238 13.73 6.59 -1.52
CA GLU A 238 12.87 5.41 -1.27
C GLU A 238 13.61 4.08 -1.56
N ARG A 239 14.62 4.09 -2.42
CA ARG A 239 15.45 2.91 -2.74
C ARG A 239 16.60 2.68 -1.76
N VAL A 240 16.85 3.59 -0.81
CA VAL A 240 17.95 3.49 0.14
C VAL A 240 17.83 2.26 1.05
N PRO A 241 16.66 1.93 1.64
CA PRO A 241 16.52 0.72 2.46
C PRO A 241 16.78 -0.56 1.65
N LEU A 242 16.34 -0.61 0.39
CA LEU A 242 16.62 -1.73 -0.50
C LEU A 242 18.12 -1.86 -0.79
N ALA A 243 18.78 -0.76 -1.14
CA ALA A 243 20.23 -0.75 -1.38
C ALA A 243 21.02 -1.15 -0.12
N ALA A 244 20.62 -0.66 1.05
CA ALA A 244 21.20 -1.03 2.33
C ALA A 244 21.00 -2.52 2.65
N ALA A 245 19.82 -3.08 2.36
CA ALA A 245 19.54 -4.50 2.54
C ALA A 245 20.42 -5.40 1.64
N VAL A 246 20.60 -5.01 0.38
CA VAL A 246 21.45 -5.73 -0.58
C VAL A 246 22.93 -5.63 -0.17
N MET A 247 23.41 -4.43 0.16
CA MET A 247 24.77 -4.23 0.63
C MET A 247 25.05 -4.97 1.94
N GLY A 248 24.09 -4.97 2.87
CA GLY A 248 24.16 -5.74 4.12
C GLY A 248 24.28 -7.25 3.84
N GLY A 249 23.51 -7.77 2.89
CA GLY A 249 23.63 -9.17 2.46
C GLY A 249 25.00 -9.51 1.88
N ILE A 250 25.55 -8.65 1.02
CA ILE A 250 26.88 -8.84 0.42
C ILE A 250 27.98 -8.80 1.48
N LEU A 251 27.94 -7.82 2.39
CA LEU A 251 28.91 -7.68 3.47
C LEU A 251 28.83 -8.85 4.46
N ALA A 252 27.62 -9.31 4.79
CA ALA A 252 27.42 -10.48 5.62
C ALA A 252 28.00 -11.74 4.99
N PHE A 253 27.76 -11.95 3.69
CA PHE A 253 28.32 -13.08 2.95
C PHE A 253 29.86 -13.04 2.93
N ALA A 254 30.44 -11.86 2.67
CA ALA A 254 31.89 -11.66 2.70
C ALA A 254 32.49 -11.95 4.10
N ALA A 255 31.83 -11.51 5.17
CA ALA A 255 32.27 -11.82 6.54
C ALA A 255 32.27 -13.33 6.83
N GLY A 256 31.29 -14.08 6.32
CA GLY A 256 31.27 -15.54 6.40
C GLY A 256 32.43 -16.20 5.67
N LEU A 257 32.74 -15.73 4.44
CA LEU A 257 33.90 -16.22 3.67
C LEU A 257 35.25 -15.94 4.34
N LEU A 258 35.35 -14.82 5.06
CA LEU A 258 36.55 -14.43 5.82
C LEU A 258 36.67 -15.15 7.17
N GLY A 259 35.78 -16.11 7.47
CA GLY A 259 35.82 -16.88 8.73
C GLY A 259 35.25 -16.13 9.93
N HIS A 260 34.48 -15.05 9.71
CA HIS A 260 33.78 -14.30 10.76
C HIS A 260 32.25 -14.44 10.66
N PRO A 261 31.69 -15.66 10.75
CA PRO A 261 30.26 -15.89 10.54
C PRO A 261 29.37 -15.20 11.59
N ALA A 262 29.85 -15.02 12.82
CA ALA A 262 29.12 -14.30 13.86
C ALA A 262 28.96 -12.80 13.53
N MET A 263 29.98 -12.17 12.94
CA MET A 263 29.86 -10.81 12.40
C MET A 263 28.93 -10.79 11.18
N GLY A 264 29.01 -11.81 10.32
CA GLY A 264 28.10 -11.98 9.20
C GLY A 264 26.63 -12.03 9.62
N LEU A 265 26.30 -12.77 10.69
CA LEU A 265 24.94 -12.82 11.25
C LEU A 265 24.47 -11.46 11.78
N ALA A 266 25.34 -10.71 12.46
CA ALA A 266 25.02 -9.37 12.94
C ALA A 266 24.71 -8.40 11.78
N ILE A 267 25.56 -8.40 10.74
CA ILE A 267 25.39 -7.58 9.54
C ILE A 267 24.12 -8.00 8.78
N ALA A 268 23.86 -9.30 8.66
CA ALA A 268 22.64 -9.83 8.07
C ALA A 268 21.39 -9.37 8.85
N GLY A 269 21.47 -9.26 10.17
CA GLY A 269 20.39 -8.74 11.02
C GLY A 269 20.05 -7.28 10.68
N ILE A 270 21.08 -6.43 10.51
CA ILE A 270 20.90 -5.04 10.07
C ILE A 270 20.29 -5.00 8.66
N GLY A 271 20.79 -5.83 7.75
CA GLY A 271 20.25 -5.98 6.41
C GLY A 271 18.78 -6.41 6.40
N ALA A 272 18.39 -7.33 7.29
CA ALA A 272 17.02 -7.82 7.42
C ALA A 272 16.07 -6.71 7.91
N VAL A 273 16.52 -5.82 8.81
CA VAL A 273 15.75 -4.62 9.21
C VAL A 273 15.56 -3.69 8.01
N ALA A 274 16.62 -3.42 7.24
CA ALA A 274 16.54 -2.59 6.04
C ALA A 274 15.59 -3.20 4.98
N TRP A 275 15.62 -4.53 4.81
CA TRP A 275 14.68 -5.26 3.95
C TRP A 275 13.24 -5.14 4.44
N ALA A 276 13.01 -5.29 5.74
CA ALA A 276 11.68 -5.15 6.32
C ALA A 276 11.10 -3.75 6.07
N ILE A 277 11.91 -2.69 6.22
CA ILE A 277 11.54 -1.31 5.87
C ILE A 277 11.26 -1.17 4.36
N ALA A 278 12.12 -1.70 3.50
CA ALA A 278 11.91 -1.66 2.04
C ALA A 278 10.60 -2.35 1.63
N SER A 279 10.33 -3.53 2.20
CA SER A 279 9.11 -4.29 1.95
C SER A 279 7.86 -3.58 2.47
N MET A 280 7.98 -2.79 3.54
CA MET A 280 6.89 -1.94 4.04
C MET A 280 6.56 -0.84 3.04
N PHE A 281 7.56 -0.13 2.51
CA PHE A 281 7.34 0.88 1.49
C PHE A 281 6.72 0.28 0.23
N GLU A 282 7.13 -0.92 -0.17
CA GLU A 282 6.50 -1.63 -1.27
C GLU A 282 5.05 -2.05 -0.95
N ARG A 283 4.76 -2.51 0.28
CA ARG A 283 3.39 -2.84 0.70
C ARG A 283 2.48 -1.62 0.72
N VAL A 284 2.92 -0.51 1.33
CA VAL A 284 2.19 0.76 1.30
C VAL A 284 1.97 1.23 -0.14
N ALA A 285 2.98 1.02 -1.00
CA ALA A 285 2.87 1.27 -2.42
C ALA A 285 1.94 0.28 -3.17
N ARG A 286 1.46 -0.78 -2.54
CA ARG A 286 0.51 -1.71 -3.16
C ARG A 286 -0.90 -1.55 -2.61
N VAL A 287 -1.07 -0.87 -1.48
CA VAL A 287 -2.39 -0.56 -0.95
C VAL A 287 -3.17 0.23 -2.00
N GLY A 288 -4.34 -0.29 -2.37
CA GLY A 288 -5.22 0.31 -3.40
C GLY A 288 -4.91 -0.11 -4.84
N THR A 289 -3.77 -0.75 -5.13
CA THR A 289 -3.49 -1.27 -6.47
C THR A 289 -4.18 -2.64 -6.67
N PRO A 290 -4.92 -2.87 -7.76
CA PRO A 290 -5.51 -4.18 -8.04
C PRO A 290 -4.42 -5.25 -8.19
N GLU A 291 -4.67 -6.46 -7.66
CA GLU A 291 -3.77 -7.62 -7.70
C GLU A 291 -3.56 -8.16 -9.13
N ARG A 292 -2.83 -7.42 -9.98
CA ARG A 292 -2.55 -7.88 -11.36
C ARG A 292 -1.31 -8.76 -11.47
N ALA A 293 -0.33 -8.65 -10.56
CA ALA A 293 0.81 -9.57 -10.50
C ALA A 293 1.48 -9.60 -9.12
N LYS A 294 1.69 -10.81 -8.58
CA LYS A 294 2.57 -11.01 -7.42
C LYS A 294 4.01 -10.72 -7.86
N PRO A 295 4.73 -9.81 -7.20
CA PRO A 295 6.09 -9.50 -7.58
C PRO A 295 7.00 -10.70 -7.29
N LEU A 296 7.86 -11.03 -8.25
CA LEU A 296 8.87 -12.07 -8.06
C LEU A 296 9.98 -11.61 -7.10
N LEU A 297 10.29 -10.31 -7.08
CA LEU A 297 11.43 -9.77 -6.34
C LEU A 297 11.37 -10.03 -4.82
N PRO A 298 10.26 -9.79 -4.10
CA PRO A 298 10.18 -10.09 -2.67
C PRO A 298 10.32 -11.58 -2.36
N GLN A 299 9.79 -12.44 -3.23
CA GLN A 299 9.91 -13.89 -3.06
C GLN A 299 11.37 -14.33 -3.22
N VAL A 300 12.04 -13.88 -4.28
CA VAL A 300 13.45 -14.17 -4.55
C VAL A 300 14.35 -13.66 -3.41
N MET A 301 14.10 -12.45 -2.91
CA MET A 301 14.88 -11.88 -1.81
C MET A 301 14.69 -12.63 -0.49
N ASN A 302 13.48 -13.09 -0.17
CA ASN A 302 13.25 -13.91 1.02
C ASN A 302 14.03 -15.24 0.95
N TRP A 303 14.01 -15.91 -0.21
CA TRP A 303 14.82 -17.12 -0.44
C TRP A 303 16.33 -16.84 -0.37
N ALA A 304 16.79 -15.72 -0.94
CA ALA A 304 18.18 -15.32 -0.87
C ALA A 304 18.65 -15.07 0.58
N TYR A 305 17.82 -14.43 1.41
CA TYR A 305 18.11 -14.25 2.84
C TYR A 305 18.15 -15.57 3.61
N ASP A 306 17.19 -16.49 3.36
CA ASP A 306 17.22 -17.82 4.00
C ASP A 306 18.51 -18.58 3.61
N GLY A 307 18.92 -18.51 2.34
CA GLY A 307 20.18 -19.10 1.86
C GLY A 307 21.43 -18.48 2.49
N LEU A 308 21.44 -17.16 2.67
CA LEU A 308 22.52 -16.45 3.37
C LEU A 308 22.61 -16.87 4.85
N ILE A 309 21.47 -16.96 5.54
CA ILE A 309 21.42 -17.40 6.94
C ILE A 309 21.92 -18.84 7.05
N LEU A 310 21.49 -19.73 6.15
CA LEU A 310 21.96 -21.12 6.09
C LEU A 310 23.48 -21.19 5.91
N PHE A 311 24.04 -20.41 4.98
CA PHE A 311 25.48 -20.33 4.74
C PHE A 311 26.25 -19.86 5.98
N LEU A 312 25.77 -18.79 6.64
CA LEU A 312 26.40 -18.21 7.83
C LEU A 312 26.33 -19.14 9.04
N LEU A 313 25.17 -19.75 9.28
CA LEU A 313 25.00 -20.72 10.36
C LEU A 313 25.85 -21.97 10.11
N GLY A 314 25.90 -22.45 8.87
CA GLY A 314 26.83 -23.51 8.47
C GLY A 314 28.25 -23.15 8.86
N HIS A 315 28.75 -21.97 8.48
CA HIS A 315 30.11 -21.56 8.83
C HIS A 315 30.33 -21.35 10.34
N ALA A 316 29.30 -20.97 11.09
CA ALA A 316 29.38 -20.78 12.54
C ALA A 316 29.35 -22.09 13.35
N MET A 317 28.99 -23.23 12.74
CA MET A 317 28.99 -24.51 13.44
C MET A 317 30.41 -25.05 13.63
N PRO A 318 30.65 -25.79 14.74
CA PRO A 318 31.88 -26.54 14.95
C PRO A 318 32.18 -27.55 13.82
N ASP A 319 33.45 -27.72 13.47
CA ASP A 319 33.89 -28.54 12.33
C ASP A 319 33.71 -30.05 12.55
N ASP A 320 33.61 -30.50 13.80
CA ASP A 320 33.43 -31.91 14.19
C ASP A 320 32.03 -32.47 13.85
N LEU A 321 31.05 -31.60 13.59
CA LEU A 321 29.67 -31.99 13.29
C LEU A 321 29.46 -32.57 11.88
N SER A 322 30.50 -32.66 11.03
CA SER A 322 30.42 -33.27 9.68
C SER A 322 29.19 -32.79 8.89
N TRP A 323 28.26 -33.68 8.52
CA TRP A 323 27.05 -33.35 7.77
C TRP A 323 25.97 -32.63 8.61
N LEU A 324 26.01 -32.76 9.95
CA LEU A 324 25.07 -32.09 10.86
C LEU A 324 25.22 -30.56 10.81
N ARG A 325 26.39 -30.08 10.40
CA ARG A 325 26.73 -28.66 10.19
C ARG A 325 25.72 -27.92 9.30
N LEU A 326 25.23 -28.58 8.25
CA LEU A 326 24.21 -28.02 7.35
C LEU A 326 22.81 -28.50 7.68
N TYR A 327 22.67 -29.75 8.16
CA TYR A 327 21.36 -30.33 8.47
C TYR A 327 20.62 -29.56 9.56
N VAL A 328 21.28 -29.19 10.67
CA VAL A 328 20.61 -28.54 11.80
C VAL A 328 20.07 -27.15 11.43
N PRO A 329 20.84 -26.24 10.79
CA PRO A 329 20.30 -24.97 10.30
C PRO A 329 19.24 -25.14 9.22
N LEU A 330 19.39 -26.13 8.32
CA LEU A 330 18.41 -26.42 7.28
C LEU A 330 17.07 -26.86 7.88
N LEU A 331 17.11 -27.72 8.90
CA LEU A 331 15.93 -28.17 9.64
C LEU A 331 15.23 -26.99 10.32
N LEU A 332 15.98 -26.13 11.02
CA LEU A 332 15.44 -24.94 11.67
C LEU A 332 14.71 -24.02 10.66
N LEU A 333 15.38 -23.67 9.57
CA LEU A 333 14.81 -22.79 8.54
C LEU A 333 13.63 -23.45 7.82
N GLY A 334 13.70 -24.76 7.57
CA GLY A 334 12.61 -25.55 7.00
C GLY A 334 11.37 -25.53 7.90
N LEU A 335 11.54 -25.78 9.20
CA LEU A 335 10.45 -25.74 10.19
C LEU A 335 9.86 -24.33 10.34
N LEU A 336 10.69 -23.29 10.38
CA LEU A 336 10.20 -21.90 10.39
C LEU A 336 9.38 -21.59 9.13
N ARG A 337 9.83 -22.04 7.96
CA ARG A 337 9.08 -21.83 6.71
C ARG A 337 7.76 -22.62 6.69
N LEU A 338 7.77 -23.83 7.21
CA LEU A 338 6.57 -24.65 7.35
C LEU A 338 5.60 -24.02 8.35
N GLY A 339 6.09 -23.46 9.45
CA GLY A 339 5.25 -22.75 10.41
C GLY A 339 4.64 -21.46 9.87
N GLN A 340 5.35 -20.72 9.00
CA GLN A 340 4.75 -19.55 8.34
C GLN A 340 3.55 -19.92 7.44
N THR A 341 3.54 -21.12 6.88
CA THR A 341 2.52 -21.55 5.91
C THR A 341 1.41 -22.36 6.57
N LEU A 342 1.75 -23.29 7.45
CA LEU A 342 0.83 -24.25 8.08
C LEU A 342 0.61 -24.00 9.56
N GLY A 343 1.39 -23.12 10.19
CA GLY A 343 1.33 -22.89 11.62
C GLY A 343 0.06 -22.16 12.09
N PRO A 344 -0.23 -22.23 13.39
CA PRO A 344 -1.41 -21.62 14.00
C PRO A 344 -1.39 -20.08 13.85
N PRO A 345 -2.57 -19.42 13.77
CA PRO A 345 -2.67 -17.97 13.53
C PRO A 345 -1.85 -17.12 14.52
N ARG A 346 -1.76 -17.56 15.77
CA ARG A 346 -1.04 -16.85 16.85
C ARG A 346 0.47 -16.78 16.58
N TRP A 347 1.07 -17.89 16.16
CA TRP A 347 2.52 -18.01 15.99
C TRP A 347 3.01 -17.75 14.57
N ARG A 348 2.12 -17.73 13.58
CA ARG A 348 2.45 -17.61 12.15
C ARG A 348 3.39 -16.44 11.84
N ALA A 349 3.15 -15.28 12.46
CA ALA A 349 3.99 -14.10 12.30
C ALA A 349 5.39 -14.28 12.91
N SER A 350 5.50 -15.00 14.03
CA SER A 350 6.76 -15.26 14.73
C SER A 350 7.70 -16.13 13.90
N TYR A 351 7.17 -17.17 13.24
CA TYR A 351 7.97 -18.00 12.33
C TYR A 351 8.52 -17.20 11.14
N GLY A 352 7.89 -16.08 10.81
CA GLY A 352 8.30 -15.03 9.86
C GLY A 352 9.54 -14.22 10.26
N ASP A 353 9.83 -14.15 11.55
CA ASP A 353 10.69 -13.12 12.12
C ASP A 353 12.18 -13.46 12.03
N ARG A 354 12.77 -13.20 10.85
CA ARG A 354 14.21 -13.37 10.61
C ARG A 354 15.07 -12.40 11.42
N ILE A 355 14.54 -11.23 11.79
CA ILE A 355 15.27 -10.22 12.56
C ILE A 355 15.49 -10.74 13.98
N THR A 356 14.42 -11.20 14.65
CA THR A 356 14.53 -11.78 16.00
C THR A 356 15.41 -13.03 15.99
N LEU A 357 15.29 -13.89 14.98
CA LEU A 357 16.16 -15.06 14.81
C LEU A 357 17.65 -14.65 14.77
N LEU A 358 17.99 -13.66 13.95
CA LEU A 358 19.38 -13.18 13.80
C LEU A 358 19.89 -12.48 15.06
N VAL A 359 19.05 -11.68 15.72
CA VAL A 359 19.38 -11.03 16.99
C VAL A 359 19.68 -12.06 18.08
N LEU A 360 18.92 -13.16 18.13
CA LEU A 360 19.13 -14.24 19.09
C LEU A 360 20.37 -15.08 18.77
N LEU A 361 20.58 -15.45 17.51
CA LEU A 361 21.68 -16.33 17.11
C LEU A 361 23.04 -15.63 17.06
N THR A 362 23.09 -14.32 16.86
CA THR A 362 24.35 -13.55 16.83
C THR A 362 25.21 -13.72 18.09
N PRO A 363 24.73 -13.43 19.32
CA PRO A 363 25.53 -13.60 20.53
C PRO A 363 25.88 -15.08 20.79
N LEU A 364 24.98 -16.00 20.43
CA LEU A 364 25.23 -17.44 20.55
C LEU A 364 26.31 -17.91 19.58
N ALA A 365 26.42 -17.30 18.40
CA ALA A 365 27.51 -17.54 17.45
C ALA A 365 28.85 -17.01 17.95
N TRP A 366 28.86 -15.84 18.58
CA TRP A 366 30.07 -15.34 19.25
C TRP A 366 30.53 -16.26 20.39
N ALA A 367 29.59 -16.86 21.11
CA ALA A 367 29.87 -17.75 22.22
C ALA A 367 30.09 -19.23 21.81
N GLY A 368 29.96 -19.58 20.52
CA GLY A 368 30.12 -20.95 20.03
C GLY A 368 28.94 -21.89 20.29
N TYR A 369 27.78 -21.38 20.73
CA TYR A 369 26.59 -22.17 21.08
C TYR A 369 25.55 -22.26 19.95
N VAL A 370 25.94 -22.09 18.68
CA VAL A 370 24.99 -22.08 17.56
C VAL A 370 24.28 -23.43 17.38
N ALA A 371 25.02 -24.54 17.51
CA ALA A 371 24.48 -25.89 17.37
C ALA A 371 23.34 -26.18 18.37
N PRO A 372 23.54 -26.07 19.70
CA PRO A 372 22.48 -26.30 20.66
C PRO A 372 21.35 -25.26 20.51
N ALA A 373 21.67 -24.01 20.18
CA ALA A 373 20.65 -22.98 19.95
C ALA A 373 19.70 -23.34 18.80
N CYS A 374 20.25 -23.77 17.65
CA CYS A 374 19.44 -24.14 16.50
C CYS A 374 18.59 -25.39 16.78
N ALA A 375 19.13 -26.37 17.52
CA ALA A 375 18.39 -27.56 17.92
C ALA A 375 17.23 -27.23 18.86
N ILE A 376 17.48 -26.42 19.90
CA ILE A 376 16.46 -25.97 20.86
C ILE A 376 15.37 -25.16 20.14
N LEU A 377 15.74 -24.21 19.28
CA LEU A 377 14.77 -23.44 18.51
C LEU A 377 13.95 -24.33 17.56
N SER A 378 14.56 -25.33 16.92
CA SER A 378 13.85 -26.29 16.08
C SER A 378 12.81 -27.06 16.89
N LEU A 379 13.15 -27.49 18.11
CA LEU A 379 12.24 -28.19 19.01
C LEU A 379 11.10 -27.28 19.50
N ILE A 380 11.38 -26.01 19.80
CA ILE A 380 10.34 -25.02 20.16
C ILE A 380 9.37 -24.80 18.99
N VAL A 381 9.89 -24.63 17.77
CA VAL A 381 9.06 -24.47 16.57
C VAL A 381 8.22 -25.72 16.35
N LEU A 382 8.80 -26.92 16.48
CA LEU A 382 8.07 -28.17 16.36
C LEU A 382 6.94 -28.27 17.41
N ALA A 383 7.25 -28.01 18.69
CA ALA A 383 6.27 -28.07 19.78
C ALA A 383 5.10 -27.09 19.54
N THR A 384 5.40 -25.84 19.16
CA THR A 384 4.37 -24.83 18.88
C THR A 384 3.51 -25.15 17.66
N LEU A 385 4.01 -25.93 16.69
CA LEU A 385 3.22 -26.39 15.55
C LEU A 385 2.23 -27.50 15.91
N PHE A 386 2.52 -28.30 16.93
CA PHE A 386 1.65 -29.42 17.35
C PHE A 386 0.68 -29.04 18.48
N ILE A 387 1.12 -28.29 19.49
CA ILE A 387 0.31 -27.99 20.69
C ILE A 387 -0.95 -27.15 20.37
N ASP A 388 -0.83 -26.15 19.50
CA ASP A 388 -1.91 -25.21 19.20
C ASP A 388 -2.88 -25.75 18.12
N ARG A 389 -2.66 -26.99 17.62
CA ARG A 389 -3.51 -27.65 16.63
C ARG A 389 -4.71 -28.34 17.29
N ASP A 390 -4.55 -28.81 18.52
CA ASP A 390 -5.57 -29.57 19.26
C ASP A 390 -6.70 -28.67 19.81
N ASP A 391 -6.43 -27.39 20.05
CA ASP A 391 -7.43 -26.41 20.52
C ASP A 391 -8.50 -26.10 19.44
N GLY A 392 -8.21 -26.37 18.17
CA GLY A 392 -9.12 -26.15 17.04
C GLY A 392 -10.15 -27.26 16.82
N GLU A 393 -9.90 -28.48 17.31
CA GLU A 393 -10.81 -29.63 17.12
C GLU A 393 -11.79 -29.83 18.31
N LEU A 394 -11.50 -29.25 19.48
CA LEU A 394 -12.34 -29.40 20.68
C LEU A 394 -13.53 -28.44 20.79
N THR A 395 -13.70 -27.50 19.86
CA THR A 395 -14.86 -26.58 19.81
C THR A 395 -15.85 -26.89 18.69
N GLY A 396 -15.67 -28.02 17.99
CA GLY A 396 -16.51 -28.46 16.87
C GLY A 396 -17.34 -29.72 17.13
N ALA A 397 -17.72 -30.00 18.38
CA ALA A 397 -18.63 -31.11 18.75
C ALA A 397 -19.87 -30.60 19.48
#